data_AF-A0A376DYU7-F1
#
_entry.id   AF-A0A376DYU7-F1
#
_cell.length_a   1.000
_cell.length_b   1.000
_cell.length_c   1.000
_cell.angle_alpha   90.00
_cell.angle_beta   90.00
_cell.angle_gamma   90.00
#
_symmetry.space_group_name_H-M   'P 1'
#
loop_
_entity.id
_entity.type
_entity.pdbx_description
1 polymer ?
#
loop_
_entity_poly.entity_id
_entity_poly.type
_entity_poly.pdbx_seq_one_letter_code
_entity_poly.pdbx_strand_id
1 'polypeptide(L)'
;MKNIFVIILTLSFGSLFSQVAIGKSSVSSGSVSLEFGTANRGIILPWVTSTAAVTGVVNGTMIYDLSDKKVKIKYASGWKDLSLETSGTTVDPLTGVDGVLIQNTATEKTSAKTSIGTPTSTPGILVLEDTTKAMILPKVASPHLNIINPAPGMMVYDTFNKQLAVFNGKFWTFWKQ
;
A
#
# COMPACT_ATOMS: atom_id res chain seq x y z
N MET A 1 -18.80 31.60 -36.82
CA MET A 1 -17.96 30.38 -36.74
C MET A 1 -17.01 30.38 -35.54
N LYS A 2 -16.26 31.47 -35.28
CA LYS A 2 -15.33 31.59 -34.13
C LYS A 2 -15.97 31.26 -32.76
N ASN A 3 -17.20 31.73 -32.52
CA ASN A 3 -17.90 31.53 -31.24
C ASN A 3 -18.45 30.10 -31.07
N ILE A 4 -18.76 29.40 -32.16
CA ILE A 4 -19.21 27.99 -32.13
C ILE A 4 -18.04 27.08 -31.73
N PHE A 5 -16.85 27.35 -32.25
CA PHE A 5 -15.63 26.61 -31.88
C PHE A 5 -15.31 26.73 -30.39
N VAL A 6 -15.49 27.92 -29.81
CA VAL A 6 -15.26 28.17 -28.38
C VAL A 6 -16.24 27.38 -27.51
N ILE A 7 -17.54 27.35 -27.87
CA ILE A 7 -18.58 26.63 -27.12
C ILE A 7 -18.36 25.11 -27.16
N ILE A 8 -17.96 24.56 -28.31
CA ILE A 8 -17.65 23.12 -28.44
C ILE A 8 -16.44 22.73 -27.59
N LEU A 9 -15.43 23.61 -27.49
CA LEU A 9 -14.23 23.39 -26.69
C LEU A 9 -14.49 23.47 -25.18
N THR A 10 -15.42 24.32 -24.71
CA THR A 10 -15.82 24.37 -23.30
C THR A 10 -16.73 23.20 -22.89
N LEU A 11 -17.51 22.64 -23.80
CA LEU A 11 -18.34 21.46 -23.55
C LEU A 11 -17.54 20.15 -23.48
N SER A 12 -16.26 20.15 -23.88
CA SER A 12 -15.39 18.97 -23.87
C SER A 12 -14.67 18.73 -22.52
N PHE A 13 -14.91 19.57 -21.50
CA PHE A 13 -14.40 19.34 -20.14
C PHE A 13 -15.24 18.29 -19.41
N GLY A 14 -14.97 17.02 -19.69
CA GLY A 14 -15.46 15.92 -18.87
C GLY A 14 -14.68 15.83 -17.56
N SER A 15 -15.38 15.60 -16.45
CA SER A 15 -14.78 15.30 -15.15
C SER A 15 -14.00 13.99 -15.25
N LEU A 16 -12.67 14.05 -15.26
CA LEU A 16 -11.84 12.85 -15.21
C LEU A 16 -11.74 12.39 -13.75
N PHE A 17 -12.41 11.29 -13.41
CA PHE A 17 -12.22 10.64 -12.12
C PHE A 17 -10.89 9.87 -12.14
N SER A 18 -9.96 10.26 -11.26
CA SER A 18 -8.63 9.63 -11.18
C SER A 18 -8.72 8.26 -10.48
N GLN A 19 -8.69 7.19 -11.26
CA GLN A 19 -8.44 5.83 -10.78
C GLN A 19 -7.04 5.42 -11.27
N VAL A 20 -6.30 4.70 -10.43
CA VAL A 20 -4.90 4.35 -10.72
C VAL A 20 -4.80 2.87 -11.03
N ALA A 21 -4.18 2.55 -12.16
CA ALA A 21 -3.88 1.18 -12.56
C ALA A 21 -2.36 1.01 -12.69
N ILE A 22 -1.78 0.06 -11.96
CA ILE A 22 -0.34 -0.21 -11.94
C ILE A 22 -0.07 -1.57 -12.58
N GLY A 23 0.78 -1.62 -13.62
CA GLY A 23 1.09 -2.87 -14.32
C GLY A 23 -0.08 -3.44 -15.13
N LYS A 24 -1.07 -2.60 -15.47
CA LYS A 24 -2.21 -2.91 -16.35
C LYS A 24 -2.74 -1.63 -16.99
N SER A 25 -3.56 -1.72 -18.04
CA SER A 25 -4.06 -0.58 -18.81
C SER A 25 -5.22 0.18 -18.16
N SER A 26 -6.02 -0.49 -17.33
CA SER A 26 -7.20 0.11 -16.68
C SER A 26 -7.60 -0.66 -15.43
N VAL A 27 -8.36 -0.02 -14.55
CA VAL A 27 -9.04 -0.71 -13.43
C VAL A 27 -10.20 -1.56 -13.94
N SER A 28 -10.65 -2.49 -13.10
CA SER A 28 -11.68 -3.49 -13.41
C SER A 28 -13.12 -2.98 -13.26
N SER A 29 -13.36 -1.94 -12.45
CA SER A 29 -14.67 -1.31 -12.32
C SER A 29 -14.54 0.14 -11.86
N GLY A 30 -15.63 0.92 -11.96
CA GLY A 30 -15.68 2.31 -11.47
C GLY A 30 -15.66 2.46 -9.94
N SER A 31 -15.68 1.35 -9.20
CA SER A 31 -15.60 1.32 -7.73
C SER A 31 -14.18 1.06 -7.22
N VAL A 32 -13.16 1.24 -8.07
CA VAL A 32 -11.77 0.89 -7.75
C VAL A 32 -10.88 2.13 -7.78
N SER A 33 -10.30 2.50 -6.63
CA SER A 33 -9.40 3.66 -6.56
C SER A 33 -8.02 3.32 -7.10
N LEU A 34 -7.51 2.14 -6.74
CA LEU A 34 -6.18 1.65 -7.10
C LEU A 34 -6.24 0.14 -7.38
N GLU A 35 -5.68 -0.29 -8.50
CA GLU A 35 -5.56 -1.71 -8.85
C GLU A 35 -4.21 -2.05 -9.46
N PHE A 36 -3.75 -3.27 -9.18
CA PHE A 36 -2.50 -3.81 -9.69
C PHE A 36 -2.77 -4.92 -10.71
N GLY A 37 -1.91 -4.99 -11.74
CA GLY A 37 -1.86 -6.10 -12.67
C GLY A 37 -1.41 -7.40 -12.02
N THR A 38 -1.60 -8.51 -12.73
CA THR A 38 -1.22 -9.84 -12.25
C THR A 38 0.30 -10.00 -12.26
N ALA A 39 0.89 -10.25 -11.10
CA ALA A 39 2.28 -10.62 -10.92
C ALA A 39 2.51 -11.24 -9.53
N ASN A 40 3.55 -12.04 -9.37
CA ASN A 40 3.97 -12.57 -8.05
C ASN A 40 4.71 -11.50 -7.24
N ARG A 41 4.03 -10.39 -6.93
CA ARG A 41 4.55 -9.23 -6.19
C ARG A 41 3.48 -8.70 -5.24
N GLY A 42 3.92 -8.02 -4.19
CA GLY A 42 3.04 -7.34 -3.23
C GLY A 42 3.33 -5.84 -3.13
N ILE A 43 2.57 -5.15 -2.29
CA ILE A 43 2.90 -3.79 -1.85
C ILE A 43 3.85 -3.90 -0.67
N ILE A 44 4.91 -3.11 -0.65
CA ILE A 44 5.78 -2.97 0.53
C ILE A 44 5.27 -1.76 1.31
N LEU A 45 4.89 -1.97 2.56
CA LEU A 45 4.45 -0.90 3.44
C LEU A 45 5.62 0.03 3.80
N PRO A 46 5.37 1.31 4.10
CA PRO A 46 6.40 2.20 4.62
C PRO A 46 7.02 1.65 5.90
N TRP A 47 8.34 1.60 5.94
CA TRP A 47 9.11 1.22 7.13
C TRP A 47 9.28 2.44 8.03
N VAL A 48 8.89 2.32 9.29
CA VAL A 48 9.00 3.39 10.29
C VAL A 48 9.84 2.92 11.47
N THR A 49 10.54 3.85 12.12
CA THR A 49 11.41 3.53 13.27
C THR A 49 10.65 2.80 14.38
N SER A 50 9.46 3.31 14.73
CA SER A 50 8.53 2.66 15.66
C SER A 50 7.14 3.27 15.54
N THR A 51 6.10 2.57 16.01
CA THR A 51 4.75 3.15 16.15
C THR A 51 4.73 4.42 17.02
N ALA A 52 5.63 4.54 17.98
CA ALA A 52 5.76 5.72 18.84
C ALA A 52 6.37 6.92 18.10
N ALA A 53 7.20 6.69 17.08
CA ALA A 53 7.81 7.73 16.26
C ALA A 53 6.84 8.31 15.22
N VAL A 54 5.73 7.64 14.92
CA VAL A 54 4.72 8.12 13.97
C VAL A 54 3.59 8.84 14.72
N THR A 55 3.61 10.17 14.69
CA THR A 55 2.59 11.01 15.34
C THR A 55 1.51 11.44 14.34
N GLY A 56 0.32 11.82 14.82
CA GLY A 56 -0.76 12.33 13.97
C GLY A 56 -1.38 11.29 13.01
N VAL A 57 -1.14 9.99 13.24
CA VAL A 57 -1.68 8.92 12.39
C VAL A 57 -3.20 8.78 12.52
N VAL A 58 -3.85 8.50 11.39
CA VAL A 58 -5.30 8.27 11.33
C VAL A 58 -5.64 6.78 11.29
N ASN A 59 -6.90 6.45 11.59
CA ASN A 59 -7.40 5.08 11.50
C ASN A 59 -7.26 4.53 10.07
N GLY A 60 -6.87 3.27 9.94
CA GLY A 60 -6.58 2.61 8.66
C GLY A 60 -5.13 2.76 8.19
N THR A 61 -4.30 3.58 8.84
CA THR A 61 -2.87 3.69 8.53
C THR A 61 -2.18 2.33 8.73
N MET A 62 -1.44 1.86 7.71
CA MET A 62 -0.65 0.63 7.77
C MET A 62 0.83 0.94 7.64
N ILE A 63 1.66 0.27 8.44
CA ILE A 63 3.11 0.46 8.50
C ILE A 63 3.83 -0.88 8.69
N TYR A 64 5.13 -0.90 8.40
CA TYR A 64 6.06 -1.88 8.94
C TYR A 64 6.91 -1.21 10.04
N ASP A 65 6.77 -1.68 11.27
CA ASP A 65 7.45 -1.14 12.44
C ASP A 65 8.83 -1.81 12.60
N LEU A 66 9.90 -1.03 12.53
CA LEU A 66 11.27 -1.54 12.64
C LEU A 66 11.67 -1.90 14.07
N SER A 67 10.99 -1.38 15.09
CA SER A 67 11.33 -1.66 16.49
C SER A 67 11.03 -3.10 16.90
N ASP A 68 10.00 -3.70 16.31
CA ASP A 68 9.61 -5.09 16.55
C ASP A 68 9.45 -5.94 15.30
N LYS A 69 9.73 -5.37 14.11
CA LYS A 69 9.72 -6.04 12.80
C LYS A 69 8.34 -6.58 12.44
N LYS A 70 7.28 -5.79 12.67
CA LYS A 70 5.89 -6.19 12.47
C LYS A 70 5.12 -5.28 11.53
N VAL A 71 4.21 -5.86 10.76
CA VAL A 71 3.17 -5.12 10.05
C VAL A 71 2.06 -4.75 11.02
N LYS A 72 1.68 -3.48 11.07
CA LYS A 72 0.66 -2.97 11.99
C LYS A 72 -0.34 -2.08 11.28
N ILE A 73 -1.58 -2.09 11.76
CA ILE A 73 -2.65 -1.19 11.32
C ILE A 73 -3.17 -0.36 12.49
N LYS A 74 -3.43 0.92 12.25
CA LYS A 74 -3.98 1.83 13.26
C LYS A 74 -5.51 1.71 13.33
N TYR A 75 -6.03 1.36 14.50
CA TYR A 75 -7.44 1.52 14.87
C TYR A 75 -7.61 2.64 15.91
N ALA A 76 -8.86 3.00 16.17
CA ALA A 76 -9.22 3.94 17.22
C ALA A 76 -8.69 3.48 18.59
N SER A 77 -8.78 2.16 18.88
CA SER A 77 -8.30 1.55 20.12
C SER A 77 -6.78 1.45 20.25
N GLY A 78 -6.02 1.66 19.17
CA GLY A 78 -4.57 1.47 19.19
C GLY A 78 -4.03 0.85 17.91
N TRP A 79 -2.74 0.52 17.93
CA TRP A 79 -2.12 -0.26 16.87
C TRP A 79 -2.45 -1.74 17.04
N LYS A 80 -2.91 -2.38 15.97
CA LYS A 80 -3.08 -3.84 15.93
C LYS A 80 -1.93 -4.45 15.15
N ASP A 81 -1.31 -5.46 15.75
CA ASP A 81 -0.31 -6.32 15.11
C ASP A 81 -0.97 -7.25 14.09
N LEU A 82 -0.44 -7.26 12.87
CA LEU A 82 -0.84 -8.15 11.78
C LEU A 82 0.18 -9.25 11.49
N SER A 83 1.36 -9.24 12.10
CA SER A 83 2.37 -10.28 11.94
C SER A 83 2.24 -11.41 12.96
N LEU A 84 1.74 -11.14 14.17
CA LEU A 84 1.58 -12.09 15.30
C LEU A 84 2.91 -12.64 15.83
N GLU A 85 3.73 -13.24 14.96
CA GLU A 85 5.05 -13.79 15.27
C GLU A 85 6.00 -12.72 15.80
N THR A 86 6.77 -13.06 16.83
CA THR A 86 7.67 -12.14 17.53
C THR A 86 9.03 -11.99 16.85
N SER A 87 9.36 -12.82 15.87
CA SER A 87 10.63 -12.75 15.15
C SER A 87 10.41 -12.40 13.68
N GLY A 88 10.93 -11.24 13.28
CA GLY A 88 11.03 -10.78 11.89
C GLY A 88 12.45 -10.33 11.59
N THR A 89 12.75 -9.97 10.34
CA THR A 89 14.07 -9.49 9.94
C THR A 89 13.98 -8.51 8.78
N THR A 90 14.95 -7.63 8.66
CA THR A 90 15.16 -6.78 7.47
C THR A 90 16.36 -7.21 6.64
N VAL A 91 17.07 -8.25 7.09
CA VAL A 91 18.22 -8.84 6.38
C VAL A 91 17.71 -9.75 5.27
N ASP A 92 18.13 -9.44 4.04
CA ASP A 92 17.86 -10.30 2.88
C ASP A 92 18.64 -11.62 3.01
N PRO A 93 17.95 -12.78 3.01
CA PRO A 93 18.60 -14.08 3.20
C PRO A 93 19.53 -14.48 2.05
N LEU A 94 19.42 -13.86 0.87
CA LEU A 94 20.28 -14.16 -0.28
C LEU A 94 21.58 -13.35 -0.26
N THR A 95 21.50 -12.08 0.14
CA THR A 95 22.63 -11.14 0.05
C THR A 95 23.26 -10.84 1.41
N GLY A 96 22.57 -11.11 2.52
CA GLY A 96 22.99 -10.75 3.87
C GLY A 96 22.92 -9.24 4.16
N VAL A 97 22.39 -8.44 3.22
CA VAL A 97 22.27 -7.00 3.38
C VAL A 97 21.03 -6.67 4.22
N ASP A 98 21.21 -5.83 5.24
CA ASP A 98 20.10 -5.26 5.99
C ASP A 98 19.45 -4.12 5.19
N GLY A 99 18.17 -4.28 4.85
CA GLY A 99 17.40 -3.26 4.13
C GLY A 99 17.33 -1.91 4.85
N VAL A 100 17.51 -1.87 6.17
CA VAL A 100 17.55 -0.61 6.94
C VAL A 100 18.74 0.26 6.50
N LEU A 101 19.86 -0.36 6.11
CA LEU A 101 21.03 0.36 5.61
C LEU A 101 20.72 1.06 4.28
N ILE A 102 19.91 0.42 3.43
CA ILE A 102 19.46 1.01 2.17
C ILE A 102 18.51 2.18 2.45
N GLN A 103 17.51 1.97 3.33
CA GLN A 103 16.54 3.00 3.66
C GLN A 103 17.20 4.26 4.26
N ASN A 104 18.14 4.09 5.20
CA ASN A 104 18.78 5.21 5.90
C ASN A 104 19.68 6.07 5.00
N THR A 105 20.06 5.57 3.81
CA THR A 105 20.83 6.38 2.85
C THR A 105 19.95 7.37 2.09
N ALA A 106 18.64 7.16 2.06
CA ALA A 106 17.70 8.07 1.42
C ALA A 106 17.36 9.25 2.35
N THR A 107 17.29 10.46 1.79
CA THR A 107 16.77 11.62 2.52
C THR A 107 15.25 11.55 2.59
N GLU A 108 14.70 11.47 3.80
CA GLU A 108 13.26 11.44 4.04
C GLU A 108 12.61 12.77 3.61
N LYS A 109 11.53 12.69 2.83
CA LYS A 109 10.74 13.84 2.42
C LYS A 109 9.43 13.85 3.20
N THR A 110 9.45 14.49 4.37
CA THR A 110 8.33 14.50 5.32
C THR A 110 7.03 15.13 4.78
N SER A 111 7.12 15.94 3.72
CA SER A 111 5.96 16.53 3.04
C SER A 111 5.46 15.72 1.83
N ALA A 112 6.10 14.60 1.50
CA ALA A 112 5.67 13.76 0.40
C ALA A 112 4.30 13.14 0.68
N LYS A 113 3.40 13.23 -0.29
CA LYS A 113 2.06 12.66 -0.24
C LYS A 113 1.57 12.34 -1.64
N THR A 114 0.95 11.18 -1.79
CA THR A 114 0.17 10.77 -2.95
C THR A 114 -1.28 10.59 -2.50
N SER A 115 -2.19 11.34 -3.13
CA SER A 115 -3.63 11.22 -2.90
C SER A 115 -4.30 10.59 -4.11
N ILE A 116 -5.18 9.62 -3.89
CA ILE A 116 -6.06 9.05 -4.92
C ILE A 116 -7.50 9.34 -4.52
N GLY A 117 -8.23 10.10 -5.34
CA GLY A 117 -9.53 10.66 -5.02
C GLY A 117 -9.46 12.19 -4.90
N THR A 118 -10.40 12.79 -4.16
CA THR A 118 -10.40 14.23 -3.88
C THR A 118 -9.46 14.52 -2.70
N PRO A 119 -8.33 15.22 -2.89
CA PRO A 119 -7.35 15.41 -1.83
C PRO A 119 -7.90 16.22 -0.65
N THR A 120 -7.61 15.75 0.56
CA THR A 120 -7.89 16.41 1.85
C THR A 120 -6.60 16.59 2.65
N SER A 121 -6.70 17.15 3.86
CA SER A 121 -5.59 17.27 4.82
C SER A 121 -5.25 15.96 5.54
N THR A 122 -5.89 14.83 5.19
CA THR A 122 -5.60 13.53 5.79
C THR A 122 -4.11 13.18 5.66
N PRO A 123 -3.39 12.88 6.76
CA PRO A 123 -1.96 12.60 6.72
C PRO A 123 -1.67 11.19 6.17
N GLY A 124 -0.52 11.04 5.51
CA GLY A 124 -0.02 9.76 4.98
C GLY A 124 0.74 9.93 3.67
N ILE A 125 1.61 8.97 3.34
CA ILE A 125 2.41 8.97 2.10
C ILE A 125 1.59 8.53 0.88
N LEU A 126 0.66 7.61 1.07
CA LEU A 126 -0.36 7.19 0.11
C LEU A 126 -1.70 7.21 0.83
N VAL A 127 -2.62 8.06 0.37
CA VAL A 127 -3.94 8.20 0.96
C VAL A 127 -5.00 7.95 -0.12
N LEU A 128 -5.87 6.98 0.15
CA LEU A 128 -7.02 6.66 -0.69
C LEU A 128 -8.23 7.43 -0.12
N GLU A 129 -8.64 8.49 -0.81
CA GLU A 129 -9.57 9.51 -0.29
C GLU A 129 -10.97 9.40 -0.89
N ASP A 130 -11.18 8.49 -1.84
CA ASP A 130 -12.50 8.15 -2.35
C ASP A 130 -13.37 7.48 -1.27
N THR A 131 -14.61 7.94 -1.10
CA THR A 131 -15.56 7.38 -0.12
C THR A 131 -16.32 6.15 -0.61
N THR A 132 -16.33 5.91 -1.93
CA THR A 132 -17.12 4.85 -2.59
C THR A 132 -16.26 3.90 -3.42
N LYS A 133 -14.94 4.06 -3.39
CA LYS A 133 -13.99 3.22 -4.12
C LYS A 133 -12.99 2.56 -3.20
N ALA A 134 -12.56 1.36 -3.56
CA ALA A 134 -11.60 0.58 -2.79
C ALA A 134 -10.34 0.27 -3.60
N MET A 135 -9.24 0.03 -2.91
CA MET A 135 -8.06 -0.57 -3.52
C MET A 135 -8.29 -2.07 -3.69
N ILE A 136 -7.92 -2.60 -4.85
CA ILE A 136 -7.71 -4.02 -5.08
C ILE A 136 -6.22 -4.28 -4.87
N LEU A 137 -5.85 -4.99 -3.81
CA LEU A 137 -4.48 -5.39 -3.53
C LEU A 137 -3.89 -6.23 -4.69
N PRO A 138 -2.55 -6.28 -4.84
CA PRO A 138 -1.92 -7.29 -5.67
C PRO A 138 -2.43 -8.68 -5.30
N LYS A 139 -2.72 -9.48 -6.33
CA LYS A 139 -3.37 -10.79 -6.20
C LYS A 139 -2.39 -11.89 -6.58
N VAL A 140 -2.14 -12.81 -5.65
CA VAL A 140 -1.26 -13.96 -5.87
C VAL A 140 -1.90 -15.18 -5.22
N ALA A 141 -2.05 -16.29 -5.94
CA ALA A 141 -2.50 -17.54 -5.31
C ALA A 141 -1.39 -18.09 -4.43
N SER A 142 -1.67 -18.48 -3.18
CA SER A 142 -0.68 -19.08 -2.26
C SER A 142 0.65 -18.30 -2.23
N PRO A 143 0.66 -17.04 -1.78
CA PRO A 143 1.81 -16.13 -1.92
C PRO A 143 3.09 -16.66 -1.27
N HIS A 144 2.98 -17.45 -0.21
CA HIS A 144 4.11 -18.10 0.46
C HIS A 144 4.86 -19.12 -0.40
N LEU A 145 4.24 -19.63 -1.47
CA LEU A 145 4.87 -20.54 -2.44
C LEU A 145 5.34 -19.80 -3.70
N ASN A 146 4.60 -18.75 -4.09
CA ASN A 146 4.75 -18.14 -5.42
C ASN A 146 5.53 -16.82 -5.43
N ILE A 147 5.66 -16.14 -4.29
CA ILE A 147 6.52 -14.95 -4.16
C ILE A 147 7.87 -15.41 -3.62
N ILE A 148 8.87 -15.38 -4.50
CA ILE A 148 10.24 -15.76 -4.16
C ILE A 148 10.96 -14.57 -3.51
N ASN A 149 11.61 -14.83 -2.37
CA ASN A 149 12.30 -13.83 -1.56
C ASN A 149 11.47 -12.56 -1.29
N PRO A 150 10.30 -12.68 -0.61
CA PRO A 150 9.45 -11.53 -0.31
C PRO A 150 10.15 -10.51 0.60
N ALA A 151 9.91 -9.23 0.35
CA ALA A 151 10.47 -8.15 1.16
C ALA A 151 9.72 -7.98 2.51
N PRO A 152 10.41 -7.62 3.60
CA PRO A 152 9.79 -7.27 4.87
C PRO A 152 8.76 -6.14 4.72
N GLY A 153 7.62 -6.27 5.40
CA GLY A 153 6.52 -5.31 5.28
C GLY A 153 5.65 -5.52 4.04
N MET A 154 5.82 -6.62 3.30
CA MET A 154 5.00 -6.92 2.13
C MET A 154 3.56 -7.29 2.53
N MET A 155 2.61 -6.80 1.76
CA MET A 155 1.20 -7.19 1.80
C MET A 155 0.69 -7.61 0.42
N VAL A 156 -0.15 -8.64 0.39
CA VAL A 156 -0.73 -9.22 -0.83
C VAL A 156 -2.05 -9.93 -0.50
N TYR A 157 -2.95 -10.05 -1.47
CA TYR A 157 -4.16 -10.84 -1.32
C TYR A 157 -3.94 -12.27 -1.86
N ASP A 158 -4.11 -13.26 -0.98
CA ASP A 158 -4.09 -14.68 -1.35
C ASP A 158 -5.41 -15.06 -2.04
N THR A 159 -5.35 -15.30 -3.35
CA THR A 159 -6.55 -15.65 -4.13
C THR A 159 -6.99 -17.10 -3.95
N PHE A 160 -6.13 -17.98 -3.43
CA PHE A 160 -6.49 -19.39 -3.20
C PHE A 160 -7.35 -19.51 -1.94
N ASN A 161 -6.84 -19.02 -0.80
CA ASN A 161 -7.57 -19.06 0.47
C ASN A 161 -8.50 -17.85 0.71
N LYS A 162 -8.46 -16.85 -0.17
CA LYS A 162 -9.27 -15.61 -0.11
C LYS A 162 -9.02 -14.80 1.16
N GLN A 163 -7.77 -14.49 1.43
CA GLN A 163 -7.34 -13.87 2.69
C GLN A 163 -6.22 -12.85 2.47
N LEU A 164 -6.12 -11.88 3.38
CA LEU A 164 -4.97 -10.97 3.40
C LEU A 164 -3.74 -11.74 3.88
N ALA A 165 -2.61 -11.56 3.20
CA ALA A 165 -1.33 -12.10 3.62
C ALA A 165 -0.34 -10.95 3.84
N VAL A 166 0.38 -10.98 4.96
CA VAL A 166 1.46 -10.03 5.26
C VAL A 166 2.73 -10.79 5.58
N PHE A 167 3.89 -10.24 5.20
CA PHE A 167 5.19 -10.84 5.45
C PHE A 167 6.06 -9.91 6.30
N ASN A 168 6.60 -10.44 7.40
CA ASN A 168 7.38 -9.65 8.35
C ASN A 168 8.90 -9.68 8.10
N GLY A 169 9.31 -10.26 6.96
CA GLY A 169 10.72 -10.51 6.63
C GLY A 169 11.16 -11.95 6.88
N LYS A 170 10.39 -12.72 7.66
CA LYS A 170 10.68 -14.13 7.96
C LYS A 170 9.45 -15.04 7.85
N PHE A 171 8.31 -14.58 8.35
CA PHE A 171 7.07 -15.34 8.39
C PHE A 171 5.95 -14.63 7.65
N TRP A 172 5.12 -15.46 7.01
CA TRP A 172 3.84 -15.05 6.45
C TRP A 172 2.74 -15.21 7.49
N THR A 173 1.89 -14.20 7.59
CA THR A 173 0.71 -14.20 8.47
C THR A 173 -0.53 -13.97 7.62
N PHE A 174 -1.56 -14.78 7.86
CA PHE A 174 -2.75 -14.82 7.03
C PHE A 174 -3.99 -14.44 7.84
N TRP A 175 -4.78 -13.51 7.30
CA TRP A 175 -5.96 -12.96 7.94
C TRP A 175 -7.20 -13.22 7.10
N LYS A 176 -8.11 -14.02 7.67
CA LYS A 176 -9.43 -14.29 7.12
C LYS A 176 -10.49 -13.64 8.00
N GLN A 177 -11.56 -13.19 7.36
CA GLN A 177 -12.78 -12.74 8.04
C GLN A 177 -13.54 -13.93 8.63
#